data_AF-A0A4R9BLM5-F1
#
_entry.id   AF-A0A4R9BLM5-F1
#
_cell.length_a   1.000
_cell.length_b   1.000
_cell.length_c   1.000
_cell.angle_alpha   90.00
_cell.angle_beta   90.00
_cell.angle_gamma   90.00
#
_symmetry.space_group_name_H-M   'P 1'
#
loop_
_entity.id
_entity.type
_entity.pdbx_description
1 polymer ?
#
loop_
_entity_poly.entity_id
_entity_poly.type
_entity_poly.pdbx_seq_one_letter_code
_entity_poly.pdbx_strand_id
1 'polypeptide(L)'
;MIDAALWAAAAITPDPAPWWGVPMVAGSFLLGGAVLGFLFNRANDKRKAKLEADIRWHELVRTLTAGILAHSPRLYDLAQYNYELDGEGFDDSVPAKARANKAVADEKASMYDKANEIAIIAPASLSRAVFQYVSDVNLSIQPSAKVAAKGIAGQLESRRIMLQEVRKYLGLSPDFFR
;
A
#
# COMPACT_ATOMS: atom_id res chain seq x y z
N MET A 1 -85.53 27.49 -34.88
CA MET A 1 -84.84 26.42 -35.65
C MET A 1 -83.36 26.53 -35.34
N ILE A 2 -82.98 25.80 -34.31
CA ILE A 2 -81.58 25.56 -33.92
C ILE A 2 -81.28 24.23 -34.59
N ASP A 3 -80.29 24.15 -35.48
CA ASP A 3 -79.49 22.93 -35.64
C ASP A 3 -78.30 23.07 -36.60
N ALA A 4 -77.20 22.47 -36.14
CA ALA A 4 -76.14 21.84 -36.92
C ALA A 4 -75.02 22.69 -37.57
N ALA A 5 -74.56 23.78 -36.95
CA ALA A 5 -73.35 24.52 -37.41
C ALA A 5 -72.10 24.39 -36.53
N LEU A 6 -72.12 23.54 -35.49
CA LEU A 6 -70.91 23.00 -34.85
C LEU A 6 -71.07 21.50 -35.06
N TRP A 7 -70.19 20.70 -35.67
CA TRP A 7 -68.83 20.39 -35.26
C TRP A 7 -68.08 19.79 -36.47
N ALA A 8 -67.66 20.61 -37.44
CA ALA A 8 -66.66 20.14 -38.39
C ALA A 8 -65.31 20.09 -37.65
N ALA A 9 -65.11 19.02 -36.86
CA ALA A 9 -63.81 18.67 -36.36
C ALA A 9 -62.92 18.48 -37.59
N ALA A 10 -62.05 19.46 -37.86
CA ALA A 10 -61.01 19.33 -38.87
C ALA A 10 -60.22 18.08 -38.52
N ALA A 11 -60.49 16.98 -39.23
CA ALA A 11 -59.72 15.77 -39.14
C ALA A 11 -58.32 16.13 -39.60
N ILE A 12 -57.42 16.35 -38.64
CA ILE A 12 -55.99 16.44 -38.91
C ILE A 12 -55.63 15.07 -39.47
N THR A 13 -55.60 14.95 -40.79
CA THR A 13 -55.05 13.76 -41.45
C THR A 13 -53.59 13.72 -41.04
N PRO A 14 -53.13 12.72 -40.27
CA PRO A 14 -51.73 12.64 -39.92
C PRO A 14 -50.97 12.45 -41.23
N ASP A 15 -50.15 13.43 -41.60
CA ASP A 15 -49.22 13.27 -42.71
C ASP A 15 -48.41 11.99 -42.44
N PRO A 16 -48.37 11.02 -43.37
CA PRO A 16 -47.68 9.77 -43.15
C PRO A 16 -46.22 10.09 -42.83
N ALA A 17 -45.84 9.78 -41.59
CA ALA A 17 -44.48 10.05 -41.13
C ALA A 17 -43.49 9.42 -42.10
N PRO A 18 -42.43 10.14 -42.50
CA PRO A 18 -41.51 9.64 -43.50
C PRO A 18 -40.88 8.32 -43.04
N TRP A 19 -40.89 7.32 -43.94
CA TRP A 19 -40.36 5.97 -43.67
C TRP A 19 -38.85 5.95 -43.35
N TRP A 20 -38.13 7.02 -43.72
CA TRP A 20 -36.72 7.24 -43.38
C TRP A 20 -36.50 7.76 -41.95
N GLY A 21 -37.56 8.10 -41.20
CA GLY A 21 -37.46 8.52 -39.80
C GLY A 21 -36.99 7.40 -38.87
N VAL A 22 -37.47 6.17 -39.10
CA VAL A 22 -37.10 5.00 -38.28
C VAL A 22 -35.59 4.71 -38.29
N PRO A 23 -34.90 4.61 -39.45
CA PRO A 23 -33.45 4.36 -39.47
C PRO A 23 -32.63 5.53 -38.91
N MET A 24 -33.07 6.79 -39.06
CA MET A 24 -32.42 7.95 -38.44
C MET A 24 -32.46 7.86 -36.91
N VAL A 25 -33.63 7.55 -36.35
CA VAL A 25 -33.81 7.37 -34.91
C VAL A 25 -32.98 6.18 -34.43
N ALA A 26 -33.07 5.02 -35.09
CA ALA A 26 -32.27 3.84 -34.74
C ALA A 26 -30.75 4.12 -34.80
N GLY A 27 -30.26 4.83 -35.82
CA GLY A 27 -28.87 5.23 -35.95
C GLY A 27 -28.40 6.15 -34.83
N SER A 28 -29.24 7.11 -34.42
CA SER A 28 -28.94 8.00 -33.29
C SER A 28 -28.84 7.25 -31.96
N PHE A 29 -29.71 6.27 -31.72
CA PHE A 29 -29.64 5.40 -30.54
C PHE A 29 -28.40 4.51 -30.55
N LEU A 30 -28.00 3.98 -31.71
CA LEU A 30 -26.77 3.20 -31.84
C LEU A 30 -25.53 4.06 -31.56
N LEU A 31 -25.43 5.24 -32.15
CA LEU A 31 -24.32 6.16 -31.91
C LEU A 31 -24.29 6.64 -30.45
N GLY A 32 -25.45 7.04 -29.92
CA GLY A 32 -25.59 7.44 -28.52
C GLY A 32 -25.22 6.32 -27.55
N GLY A 33 -25.70 5.10 -27.81
CA GLY A 33 -25.36 3.91 -27.05
C GLY A 33 -23.87 3.56 -27.11
N ALA A 34 -23.24 3.68 -28.28
CA ALA A 34 -21.81 3.45 -28.45
C ALA A 34 -20.96 4.48 -27.67
N VAL A 35 -21.31 5.77 -27.73
CA VAL A 35 -20.63 6.83 -26.98
C VAL A 35 -20.80 6.62 -25.48
N LEU A 36 -22.00 6.32 -25.01
CA LEU A 36 -22.26 6.02 -23.60
C LEU A 36 -21.47 4.79 -23.14
N GLY A 37 -21.49 3.70 -23.91
CA GLY A 37 -20.72 2.49 -23.62
C GLY A 37 -19.22 2.77 -23.52
N PHE A 38 -18.67 3.57 -24.43
CA PHE A 38 -17.27 4.01 -24.38
C PHE A 38 -16.96 4.81 -23.11
N LEU A 39 -17.82 5.76 -22.72
CA LEU A 39 -17.63 6.56 -21.51
C LEU A 39 -17.70 5.69 -20.24
N PHE A 40 -18.64 4.75 -20.17
CA PHE A 40 -18.75 3.82 -19.05
C PHE A 40 -17.53 2.91 -18.93
N ASN A 41 -17.07 2.34 -20.05
CA ASN A 41 -15.85 1.52 -20.07
C ASN A 41 -14.64 2.32 -19.60
N ARG A 42 -14.45 3.53 -20.15
CA ARG A 42 -13.34 4.41 -19.76
C ARG A 42 -13.40 4.81 -18.27
N ALA A 43 -14.58 5.05 -17.72
CA ALA A 43 -14.75 5.35 -16.31
C ALA A 43 -14.43 4.12 -15.43
N ASN A 44 -14.84 2.93 -15.86
CA ASN A 44 -14.56 1.68 -15.17
C ASN A 44 -13.05 1.37 -15.17
N ASP A 45 -12.38 1.52 -16.31
CA ASP A 45 -10.94 1.28 -16.44
C ASP A 45 -10.13 2.23 -15.54
N LYS A 46 -10.51 3.51 -15.47
CA LYS A 46 -9.89 4.47 -14.55
C LYS A 46 -10.06 4.07 -13.08
N ARG A 47 -11.26 3.60 -12.70
CA ARG A 47 -11.54 3.15 -11.33
C ARG A 47 -10.72 1.91 -10.98
N LYS A 48 -10.66 0.93 -11.88
CA LYS A 48 -9.84 -0.28 -11.73
C LYS A 48 -8.36 0.05 -11.62
N ALA A 49 -7.83 0.89 -12.52
CA ALA A 49 -6.43 1.29 -12.48
C ALA A 49 -6.06 2.01 -11.16
N LYS A 50 -6.95 2.86 -10.64
CA LYS A 50 -6.75 3.50 -9.33
C LYS A 50 -6.73 2.46 -8.20
N LEU A 51 -7.70 1.55 -8.18
CA LEU A 51 -7.80 0.52 -7.16
C LEU A 51 -6.59 -0.43 -7.18
N GLU A 52 -6.12 -0.82 -8.37
CA GLU A 52 -4.91 -1.63 -8.52
C GLU A 52 -3.65 -0.89 -8.07
N ALA A 53 -3.56 0.42 -8.32
CA ALA A 53 -2.46 1.23 -7.82
C ALA A 53 -2.48 1.29 -6.28
N ASP A 54 -3.64 1.53 -5.67
CA ASP A 54 -3.78 1.57 -4.21
C ASP A 54 -3.41 0.21 -3.57
N ILE A 55 -3.90 -0.91 -4.15
CA ILE A 55 -3.53 -2.26 -3.70
C ILE A 55 -2.03 -2.50 -3.80
N ARG A 56 -1.40 -2.06 -4.89
CA ARG A 56 0.04 -2.20 -5.09
C ARG A 56 0.84 -1.45 -4.03
N TRP A 57 0.44 -0.24 -3.68
CA TRP A 57 1.09 0.55 -2.63
C TRP A 57 0.93 -0.10 -1.26
N HIS A 58 -0.26 -0.59 -0.94
CA HIS A 58 -0.53 -1.33 0.29
C HIS A 58 0.33 -2.59 0.41
N GLU A 59 0.45 -3.35 -0.68
CA GLU A 59 1.29 -4.54 -0.69
C GLU A 59 2.77 -4.19 -0.50
N LEU A 60 3.25 -3.14 -1.17
CA LEU A 60 4.63 -2.68 -1.05
C LEU A 60 4.96 -2.30 0.41
N VAL A 61 4.10 -1.52 1.07
CA VAL A 61 4.28 -1.16 2.49
C VAL A 61 4.26 -2.39 3.39
N ARG A 62 3.36 -3.35 3.12
CA ARG A 62 3.27 -4.61 3.87
C ARG A 62 4.55 -5.43 3.71
N THR A 63 5.04 -5.62 2.49
CA THR A 63 6.25 -6.37 2.17
C THR A 63 7.49 -5.72 2.79
N LEU A 64 7.64 -4.41 2.71
CA LEU A 64 8.78 -3.71 3.31
C LEU A 64 8.76 -3.79 4.83
N THR A 65 7.61 -3.54 5.45
CA THR A 65 7.47 -3.63 6.91
C THR A 65 7.75 -5.06 7.40
N ALA A 66 7.21 -6.07 6.72
CA ALA A 66 7.48 -7.47 7.04
C ALA A 66 8.97 -7.82 6.87
N GLY A 67 9.62 -7.28 5.82
CA GLY A 67 11.06 -7.40 5.62
C GLY A 67 11.86 -6.82 6.79
N ILE A 68 11.54 -5.60 7.21
CA ILE A 68 12.19 -4.94 8.35
C ILE A 68 12.03 -5.77 9.64
N LEU A 69 10.83 -6.29 9.89
CA LEU A 69 10.58 -7.18 11.04
C LEU A 69 11.38 -8.50 10.97
N ALA A 70 11.58 -9.03 9.77
CA ALA A 70 12.33 -10.27 9.55
C ALA A 70 13.84 -10.10 9.74
N HIS A 71 14.40 -8.91 9.51
CA HIS A 71 15.82 -8.61 9.74
C HIS A 71 16.16 -8.54 11.24
N SER A 72 15.22 -8.16 12.09
CA SER A 72 15.47 -7.99 13.51
C SER A 72 15.98 -9.26 14.25
N PRO A 73 15.34 -10.44 14.14
CA PRO A 73 15.86 -11.65 14.80
C PRO A 73 17.20 -12.08 14.21
N ARG A 74 17.40 -11.93 12.89
CA ARG A 74 18.67 -12.25 12.23
C ARG A 74 19.82 -11.38 12.73
N LEU A 75 19.58 -10.08 12.90
CA LEU A 75 20.54 -9.16 13.50
C LEU A 75 20.90 -9.55 14.93
N TYR A 76 19.92 -10.00 15.71
CA TYR A 76 20.15 -10.47 17.08
C TYR A 76 21.04 -11.72 17.10
N ASP A 77 20.72 -12.72 16.26
CA ASP A 77 21.50 -13.96 16.16
C ASP A 77 22.95 -13.68 15.72
N LEU A 78 23.14 -12.82 14.71
CA LEU A 78 24.46 -12.42 14.24
C LEU A 78 25.24 -11.62 15.28
N ALA A 79 24.58 -10.73 16.02
CA ALA A 79 25.21 -9.96 17.08
C ALA A 79 25.63 -10.87 18.25
N GLN A 80 24.78 -11.82 18.64
CA GLN A 80 25.10 -12.80 19.67
C GLN A 80 26.30 -13.66 19.27
N TYR A 81 26.31 -14.17 18.04
CA TYR A 81 27.46 -14.92 17.51
C TYR A 81 28.75 -14.10 17.55
N ASN A 82 28.67 -12.80 17.24
CA ASN A 82 29.82 -11.91 17.30
C ASN A 82 30.32 -11.68 18.74
N TYR A 83 29.42 -11.59 19.72
CA TYR A 83 29.79 -11.48 21.13
C TYR A 83 30.44 -12.75 21.69
N GLU A 84 30.02 -13.91 21.21
CA GLU A 84 30.65 -15.18 21.59
C GLU A 84 32.10 -15.20 21.12
N LEU A 85 32.37 -14.76 19.88
CA LEU A 85 33.73 -14.62 19.34
C LEU A 85 34.56 -13.57 20.11
N ASP A 86 33.96 -12.44 20.50
CA ASP A 86 34.62 -11.44 21.35
C ASP A 86 35.02 -12.03 22.72
N GLY A 87 34.13 -12.83 23.32
CA GLY A 87 34.37 -13.48 24.61
C GLY A 87 35.49 -14.53 24.57
N GLU A 88 35.70 -15.15 23.41
CA GLU A 88 36.80 -16.08 23.15
C GLU A 88 38.13 -15.37 22.83
N GLY A 89 38.14 -14.02 22.77
CA GLY A 89 39.33 -13.22 22.53
C GLY A 89 39.74 -13.15 21.05
N PHE A 90 38.85 -13.54 20.12
CA PHE A 90 39.09 -13.36 18.70
C PHE A 90 39.00 -11.87 18.34
N ASP A 91 40.02 -11.37 17.63
CA ASP A 91 40.03 -10.01 17.10
C ASP A 91 39.55 -9.98 15.64
N ASP A 92 39.46 -8.79 15.07
CA ASP A 92 38.96 -8.61 13.69
C ASP A 92 39.93 -9.16 12.62
N SER A 93 41.14 -9.59 12.99
CA SER A 93 42.06 -10.28 12.07
C SER A 93 41.59 -11.71 11.77
N VAL A 94 40.73 -12.27 12.61
CA VAL A 94 40.21 -13.62 12.48
C VAL A 94 39.12 -13.63 11.40
N PRO A 95 39.27 -14.46 10.34
CA PRO A 95 38.34 -14.46 9.21
C PRO A 95 36.88 -14.71 9.61
N ALA A 96 36.63 -15.50 10.65
CA ALA A 96 35.28 -15.78 11.15
C ALA A 96 34.61 -14.51 11.71
N LYS A 97 35.33 -13.74 12.54
CA LYS A 97 34.82 -12.50 13.12
C LYS A 97 34.64 -11.40 12.09
N ALA A 98 35.60 -11.25 11.17
CA ALA A 98 35.46 -10.31 10.05
C ALA A 98 34.20 -10.59 9.21
N ARG A 99 33.88 -11.88 8.97
CA ARG A 99 32.64 -12.27 8.28
C ARG A 99 31.38 -11.97 9.10
N ALA A 100 31.40 -12.22 10.41
CA ALA A 100 30.28 -11.90 11.29
C ALA A 100 30.00 -10.38 11.32
N ASN A 101 31.03 -9.56 11.53
CA ASN A 101 30.96 -8.10 11.49
C ASN A 101 30.38 -7.60 10.17
N LYS A 102 30.87 -8.13 9.05
CA LYS A 102 30.36 -7.80 7.73
C LYS A 102 28.89 -8.19 7.58
N ALA A 103 28.50 -9.39 7.99
CA ALA A 103 27.12 -9.84 7.93
C ALA A 103 26.17 -8.94 8.76
N VAL A 104 26.60 -8.51 9.94
CA VAL A 104 25.84 -7.52 10.75
C VAL A 104 25.71 -6.20 10.01
N ALA A 105 26.78 -5.70 9.37
CA ALA A 105 26.74 -4.45 8.62
C ALA A 105 25.84 -4.55 7.38
N ASP A 106 25.92 -5.64 6.63
CA ASP A 106 25.10 -5.90 5.43
C ASP A 106 23.61 -6.00 5.81
N GLU A 107 23.30 -6.70 6.91
CA GLU A 107 21.91 -6.84 7.39
C GLU A 107 21.35 -5.52 7.91
N LYS A 108 22.17 -4.70 8.59
CA LYS A 108 21.80 -3.32 8.97
C LYS A 108 21.48 -2.48 7.73
N ALA A 109 22.37 -2.49 6.74
CA ALA A 109 22.20 -1.73 5.51
C ALA A 109 20.89 -2.11 4.81
N SER A 110 20.63 -3.41 4.65
CA SER A 110 19.39 -3.93 4.06
C SER A 110 18.14 -3.47 4.81
N MET A 111 18.19 -3.43 6.14
CA MET A 111 17.08 -2.94 6.97
C MET A 111 16.86 -1.43 6.83
N TYR A 112 17.93 -0.63 6.75
CA TYR A 112 17.84 0.82 6.48
C TYR A 112 17.35 1.12 5.07
N ASP A 113 17.77 0.36 4.06
CA ASP A 113 17.32 0.53 2.69
C ASP A 113 15.80 0.35 2.59
N LYS A 114 15.25 -0.69 3.24
CA LYS A 114 13.79 -0.88 3.33
C LYS A 114 13.09 0.25 4.08
N ALA A 115 13.69 0.75 5.16
CA ALA A 115 13.14 1.88 5.90
C ALA A 115 13.12 3.16 5.05
N ASN A 116 14.17 3.40 4.27
CA ASN A 116 14.26 4.51 3.32
C ASN A 116 13.23 4.38 2.21
N GLU A 117 13.01 3.18 1.68
CA GLU A 117 11.94 2.93 0.69
C GLU A 117 10.54 3.27 1.27
N ILE A 118 10.25 2.86 2.51
CA ILE A 118 9.01 3.25 3.21
C ILE A 118 8.93 4.77 3.35
N ALA A 119 10.04 5.45 3.64
CA ALA A 119 10.06 6.90 3.80
C ALA A 119 9.67 7.67 2.52
N ILE A 120 9.87 7.08 1.35
CA ILE A 120 9.51 7.67 0.06
C ILE A 120 8.02 7.50 -0.23
N ILE A 121 7.43 6.34 0.11
CA ILE A 121 6.08 5.96 -0.34
C ILE A 121 4.99 6.19 0.72
N ALA A 122 5.37 6.27 1.99
CA ALA A 122 4.44 6.30 3.11
C ALA A 122 4.40 7.66 3.82
N PRO A 123 3.33 7.96 4.58
CA PRO A 123 3.23 9.17 5.38
C PRO A 123 4.34 9.24 6.43
N ALA A 124 4.75 10.47 6.75
CA ALA A 124 5.83 10.73 7.71
C ALA A 124 5.63 10.10 9.10
N SER A 125 4.39 9.86 9.54
CA SER A 125 4.12 9.18 10.82
C SER A 125 4.59 7.72 10.80
N LEU A 126 4.28 6.99 9.72
CA LEU A 126 4.72 5.62 9.54
C LEU A 126 6.25 5.57 9.36
N SER A 127 6.82 6.45 8.56
CA SER A 127 8.28 6.50 8.36
C SER A 127 9.01 6.74 9.69
N ARG A 128 8.53 7.67 10.52
CA ARG A 128 9.10 7.91 11.86
C ARG A 128 9.01 6.67 12.75
N ALA A 129 7.86 6.00 12.77
CA ALA A 129 7.69 4.79 13.58
C ALA A 129 8.64 3.65 13.12
N VAL A 130 8.83 3.50 11.81
CA VAL A 130 9.78 2.54 11.24
C VAL A 130 11.22 2.89 11.64
N PHE A 131 11.65 4.15 11.47
CA PHE A 131 13.02 4.55 11.86
C PHE A 131 13.26 4.42 13.36
N GLN A 132 12.25 4.68 14.18
CA GLN A 132 12.36 4.48 15.63
C GLN A 132 12.53 2.99 15.97
N TYR A 133 11.76 2.10 15.34
CA TYR A 133 11.96 0.66 15.49
C TYR A 133 13.36 0.22 15.02
N VAL A 134 13.82 0.71 13.86
CA VAL A 134 15.16 0.42 13.34
C VAL A 134 16.27 0.88 14.30
N SER A 135 16.11 2.07 14.88
CA SER A 135 17.02 2.60 15.89
C SER A 135 17.06 1.70 17.13
N ASP A 136 15.91 1.28 17.64
CA ASP A 136 15.84 0.42 18.84
C ASP A 136 16.43 -0.97 18.60
N VAL A 137 16.24 -1.55 17.41
CA VAL A 137 16.93 -2.78 16.99
C VAL A 137 18.44 -2.57 16.94
N ASN A 138 18.92 -1.45 16.41
CA ASN A 138 20.36 -1.17 16.40
C ASN A 138 20.93 -0.92 17.81
N LEU A 139 20.12 -0.43 18.75
CA LEU A 139 20.49 -0.31 20.16
C LEU A 139 20.51 -1.67 20.88
N SER A 140 19.63 -2.61 20.52
CA SER A 140 19.55 -3.92 21.17
C SER A 140 20.77 -4.80 20.88
N ILE A 141 21.46 -4.54 19.76
CA ILE A 141 22.69 -5.22 19.35
C ILE A 141 23.96 -4.43 19.68
N GLN A 142 23.93 -3.57 20.70
CA GLN A 142 25.13 -2.91 21.23
C GLN A 142 25.81 -3.77 22.31
N PRO A 143 27.15 -3.80 22.38
CA PRO A 143 27.89 -4.67 23.32
C PRO A 143 27.63 -4.33 24.79
N SER A 144 27.22 -3.08 25.07
CA SER A 144 26.88 -2.68 26.43
C SER A 144 25.55 -3.29 26.88
N ALA A 145 25.57 -4.19 27.86
CA ALA A 145 24.37 -4.84 28.40
C ALA A 145 23.27 -3.86 28.83
N LYS A 146 23.64 -2.70 29.38
CA LYS A 146 22.68 -1.64 29.76
C LYS A 146 22.01 -1.02 28.53
N VAL A 147 22.77 -0.80 27.45
CA VAL A 147 22.26 -0.25 26.19
C VAL A 147 21.40 -1.29 25.46
N ALA A 148 21.86 -2.53 25.40
CA ALA A 148 21.14 -3.65 24.81
C ALA A 148 19.78 -3.87 25.48
N ALA A 149 19.73 -3.90 26.82
CA ALA A 149 18.49 -4.05 27.57
C ALA A 149 17.48 -2.90 27.29
N LYS A 150 17.98 -1.67 27.18
CA LYS A 150 17.16 -0.52 26.78
C LYS A 150 16.63 -0.67 25.35
N GLY A 151 17.47 -1.15 24.43
CA GLY A 151 17.09 -1.43 23.05
C GLY A 151 16.00 -2.49 22.96
N ILE A 152 16.13 -3.63 23.66
CA ILE A 152 15.13 -4.71 23.68
C ILE A 152 13.78 -4.22 24.22
N ALA A 153 13.80 -3.45 25.32
CA ALA A 153 12.59 -2.88 25.88
C ALA A 153 11.92 -1.88 24.92
N GLY A 154 12.70 -0.99 24.31
CA GLY A 154 12.21 -0.04 23.30
C GLY A 154 11.68 -0.72 22.05
N GLN A 155 12.32 -1.80 21.61
CA GLN A 155 11.98 -2.53 20.40
C GLN A 155 10.55 -3.08 20.44
N LEU A 156 10.08 -3.60 21.57
CA LEU A 156 8.71 -4.11 21.70
C LEU A 156 7.68 -2.99 21.54
N GLU A 157 7.92 -1.85 22.17
CA GLU A 157 7.02 -0.69 22.09
C GLU A 157 7.06 -0.05 20.70
N SER A 158 8.24 0.19 20.15
CA SER A 158 8.41 0.74 18.79
C SER A 158 7.86 -0.20 17.72
N ARG A 159 7.98 -1.52 17.90
CA ARG A 159 7.31 -2.51 17.05
C ARG A 159 5.80 -2.36 17.09
N ARG A 160 5.23 -2.23 18.30
CA ARG A 160 3.79 -2.03 18.48
C ARG A 160 3.32 -0.75 17.81
N ILE A 161 4.00 0.37 18.03
CA ILE A 161 3.69 1.67 17.42
C ILE A 161 3.77 1.57 15.89
N MET A 162 4.84 0.98 15.36
CA MET A 162 5.01 0.76 13.92
C MET A 162 3.85 -0.06 13.35
N LEU A 163 3.48 -1.18 13.98
CA LEU A 163 2.35 -2.01 13.53
C LEU A 163 1.01 -1.26 13.59
N GLN A 164 0.81 -0.39 14.58
CA GLN A 164 -0.38 0.47 14.66
C GLN A 164 -0.43 1.49 13.51
N GLU A 165 0.69 2.12 13.17
CA GLU A 165 0.77 3.05 12.04
C GLU A 165 0.58 2.34 10.70
N VAL A 166 1.18 1.17 10.50
CA VAL A 166 0.97 0.35 9.29
C VAL A 166 -0.51 -0.01 9.16
N ARG A 167 -1.13 -0.45 10.25
CA ARG A 167 -2.56 -0.76 10.27
C ARG A 167 -3.42 0.44 9.89
N LYS A 168 -3.14 1.60 10.49
CA LYS A 168 -3.85 2.86 10.22
C LYS A 168 -3.71 3.25 8.75
N TYR A 169 -2.50 3.13 8.20
CA TYR A 169 -2.22 3.40 6.80
C TYR A 169 -3.00 2.47 5.86
N LEU A 170 -3.05 1.18 6.18
CA LEU A 170 -3.76 0.16 5.39
C LEU A 170 -5.29 0.18 5.58
N GLY A 171 -5.82 1.05 6.45
CA GLY A 171 -7.26 1.10 6.75
C GLY A 171 -7.81 -0.16 7.43
N LEU A 172 -6.97 -0.92 8.13
CA LEU A 172 -7.36 -2.18 8.76
C LEU A 172 -8.06 -1.96 10.12
N SER A 173 -9.17 -2.66 10.36
CA SER A 173 -9.95 -2.60 11.60
C SER A 173 -9.11 -2.90 12.86
N PRO A 174 -9.38 -2.28 14.03
CA PRO A 174 -8.79 -2.52 15.37
C PRO A 174 -8.63 -3.98 15.84
N ASP A 175 -9.37 -4.91 15.26
CA ASP A 175 -9.37 -6.32 15.67
C ASP A 175 -8.59 -7.27 14.75
N PHE A 176 -8.06 -6.80 13.61
CA PHE A 176 -7.42 -7.66 12.60
C PHE A 176 -6.20 -8.49 13.05
N PHE A 177 -5.51 -8.11 14.13
CA PHE A 177 -4.30 -8.78 14.63
C PHE A 177 -4.46 -9.40 16.03
N ARG A 178 -5.69 -9.52 16.53
CA ARG A 178 -5.98 -10.28 17.75
C ARG A 178 -6.12 -11.75 17.41
#